data_AF-A0A969N8D2-F1
#
_entry.id   AF-A0A969N8D2-F1
#
_cell.length_a   1.000
_cell.length_b   1.000
_cell.length_c   1.000
_cell.angle_alpha   90.00
_cell.angle_beta   90.00
_cell.angle_gamma   90.00
#
_symmetry.space_group_name_H-M   'P 1'
#
loop_
_entity.id
_entity.type
_entity.pdbx_description
1 polymer ?
#
loop_
_entity_poly.entity_id
_entity_poly.type
_entity_poly.pdbx_seq_one_letter_code
_entity_poly.pdbx_strand_id
1 'polypeptide(L)'
;MQQTEQKFTELFKKEPIKSIDFYNVEEKYLSFNEDKQWVIRGGIEFIFESQTISWGWSNEMHLYELIDSDLDPLIGELDVYELEIGELPIIEKLRGQKITNINFKWTFYQEMNEDMELSDEKTYIPQELKIKFEDGTSMQIATVVFQIKGAEIYAPSYDPQGALLISVNGELEISETEE
;
A
#
# COMPACT_ATOMS: atom_id res chain seq x y z
N MET A 1 -6.63 16.95 -0.16
CA MET A 1 -6.28 16.13 1.02
C MET A 1 -7.50 15.70 1.82
N GLN A 2 -8.17 16.58 2.62
CA GLN A 2 -9.28 16.15 3.51
C GLN A 2 -10.43 15.40 2.79
N GLN A 3 -10.82 15.85 1.59
CA GLN A 3 -11.88 15.17 0.82
C GLN A 3 -11.45 13.79 0.30
N THR A 4 -10.19 13.63 -0.12
CA THR A 4 -9.63 12.35 -0.61
C THR A 4 -9.52 11.32 0.52
N GLU A 5 -8.95 11.73 1.66
CA GLU A 5 -8.84 10.86 2.83
C GLU A 5 -10.21 10.43 3.37
N GLN A 6 -11.17 11.37 3.43
CA GLN A 6 -12.52 11.07 3.84
C GLN A 6 -13.20 10.09 2.87
N LYS A 7 -13.06 10.30 1.55
CA LYS A 7 -13.57 9.38 0.52
C LYS A 7 -13.05 7.96 0.79
N PHE A 8 -11.74 7.75 0.82
CA PHE A 8 -11.19 6.40 1.00
C PHE A 8 -11.54 5.82 2.38
N THR A 9 -11.52 6.62 3.45
CA THR A 9 -11.96 6.18 4.78
C THR A 9 -13.39 5.64 4.77
N GLU A 10 -14.31 6.32 4.08
CA GLU A 10 -15.70 5.89 3.95
C GLU A 10 -15.80 4.60 3.12
N LEU A 11 -15.08 4.52 2.00
CA LEU A 11 -15.04 3.33 1.15
C LEU A 11 -14.54 2.09 1.90
N PHE A 12 -13.39 2.18 2.57
CA PHE A 12 -12.81 1.08 3.36
C PHE A 12 -13.73 0.60 4.49
N LYS A 13 -14.53 1.49 5.08
CA LYS A 13 -15.40 1.15 6.23
C LYS A 13 -16.82 0.75 5.85
N LYS A 14 -17.19 0.91 4.58
CA LYS A 14 -18.57 0.70 4.11
C LYS A 14 -19.00 -0.75 4.24
N GLU A 15 -18.14 -1.68 3.84
CA GLU A 15 -18.43 -3.11 3.72
C GLU A 15 -17.31 -3.94 4.34
N PRO A 16 -17.61 -5.18 4.80
CA PRO A 16 -16.57 -6.13 5.15
C PRO A 16 -15.69 -6.45 3.95
N ILE A 17 -14.41 -6.75 4.21
CA ILE A 17 -13.48 -7.20 3.16
C ILE A 17 -13.92 -8.57 2.65
N LYS A 18 -13.91 -8.76 1.33
CA LYS A 18 -14.12 -10.04 0.68
C LYS A 18 -12.80 -10.79 0.46
N SER A 19 -11.77 -10.11 -0.02
CA SER A 19 -10.41 -10.64 -0.14
C SER A 19 -9.39 -9.50 -0.16
N ILE A 20 -8.12 -9.87 0.03
CA ILE A 20 -6.99 -8.97 -0.09
C ILE A 20 -5.98 -9.69 -0.98
N ASP A 21 -5.76 -9.13 -2.15
CA ASP A 21 -4.94 -9.75 -3.18
C ASP A 21 -3.65 -8.92 -3.33
N PHE A 22 -2.52 -9.60 -3.55
CA PHE A 22 -1.20 -8.97 -3.56
C PHE A 22 -0.52 -9.27 -4.87
N TYR A 23 0.13 -8.25 -5.43
CA TYR A 23 0.72 -8.31 -6.76
C TYR A 23 2.17 -7.88 -6.73
N ASN A 24 2.99 -8.52 -7.55
CA ASN A 24 4.39 -8.19 -7.68
C ASN A 24 4.87 -8.31 -9.12
N VAL A 25 5.88 -7.51 -9.49
CA VAL A 25 6.50 -7.56 -10.83
C VAL A 25 7.35 -8.82 -11.06
N GLU A 26 7.63 -9.57 -10.00
CA GLU A 26 8.30 -10.87 -10.03
C GLU A 26 7.48 -11.88 -9.22
N GLU A 27 7.55 -13.17 -9.58
CA GLU A 27 6.91 -14.25 -8.82
C GLU A 27 7.38 -14.31 -7.36
N LYS A 28 8.58 -13.79 -7.07
CA LYS A 28 9.20 -13.82 -5.74
C LYS A 28 9.07 -12.48 -5.04
N TYR A 29 8.74 -12.55 -3.75
CA TYR A 29 8.72 -11.42 -2.85
C TYR A 29 9.66 -11.65 -1.67
N LEU A 30 9.95 -10.59 -0.91
CA LEU A 30 10.70 -10.71 0.32
C LEU A 30 9.73 -10.93 1.48
N SER A 31 10.01 -11.92 2.32
CA SER A 31 9.26 -12.21 3.55
C SER A 31 10.17 -12.11 4.76
N PHE A 32 9.63 -11.57 5.86
CA PHE A 32 10.32 -11.35 7.12
C PHE A 32 9.39 -11.68 8.29
N ASN A 33 9.98 -11.83 9.48
CA ASN A 33 9.26 -11.97 10.76
C ASN A 33 8.19 -13.09 10.74
N GLU A 34 8.59 -14.30 10.36
CA GLU A 34 7.70 -15.48 10.32
C GLU A 34 6.45 -15.28 9.45
N ASP A 35 6.61 -14.72 8.24
CA ASP A 35 5.52 -14.45 7.31
C ASP A 35 4.44 -13.53 7.92
N LYS A 36 4.90 -12.44 8.53
CA LYS A 36 4.05 -11.34 9.00
C LYS A 36 4.43 -10.01 8.34
N GLN A 37 5.55 -9.98 7.61
CA GLN A 37 6.07 -8.82 6.94
C GLN A 37 6.50 -9.20 5.53
N TRP A 38 6.02 -8.44 4.55
CA TRP A 38 6.33 -8.67 3.14
C TRP A 38 6.71 -7.39 2.46
N VAL A 39 7.57 -7.49 1.46
CA VAL A 39 7.89 -6.39 0.56
C VAL A 39 7.63 -6.84 -0.87
N ILE A 40 6.78 -6.07 -1.55
CA ILE A 40 6.34 -6.31 -2.94
C ILE A 40 6.52 -5.04 -3.77
N ARG A 41 6.47 -5.18 -5.10
CA ARG A 41 6.69 -4.10 -6.08
C ARG A 41 5.57 -3.90 -7.09
N GLY A 42 4.44 -4.59 -6.94
CA GLY A 42 3.26 -4.44 -7.80
C GLY A 42 2.19 -3.60 -7.11
N GLY A 43 1.48 -4.20 -6.15
CA GLY A 43 0.43 -3.51 -5.42
C GLY A 43 -0.40 -4.44 -4.54
N ILE A 44 -1.39 -3.86 -3.90
CA ILE A 44 -2.38 -4.56 -3.08
C ILE A 44 -3.78 -4.12 -3.48
N GLU A 45 -4.69 -5.08 -3.57
CA GLU A 45 -6.10 -4.84 -3.80
C GLU A 45 -6.91 -5.24 -2.57
N PHE A 46 -7.74 -4.34 -2.10
CA PHE A 46 -8.78 -4.61 -1.12
C PHE A 46 -10.10 -4.76 -1.85
N ILE A 47 -10.61 -5.99 -1.88
CA ILE A 47 -11.82 -6.31 -2.62
C ILE A 47 -12.98 -6.35 -1.64
N PHE A 48 -14.03 -5.60 -1.96
CA PHE A 48 -15.31 -5.56 -1.25
C PHE A 48 -16.41 -6.12 -2.17
N GLU A 49 -17.64 -6.21 -1.67
CA GLU A 49 -18.76 -6.68 -2.51
C GLU A 49 -19.12 -5.68 -3.61
N SER A 50 -19.01 -4.38 -3.33
CA SER A 50 -19.41 -3.33 -4.28
C SER A 50 -18.26 -2.64 -5.02
N GLN A 51 -17.00 -2.88 -4.66
CA GLN A 51 -15.85 -2.15 -5.19
C GLN A 51 -14.51 -2.80 -4.87
N THR A 52 -13.46 -2.36 -5.58
CA THR A 52 -12.06 -2.66 -5.29
C THR A 52 -11.33 -1.35 -4.97
N ILE A 53 -10.48 -1.37 -3.95
CA ILE A 53 -9.56 -0.27 -3.65
C ILE A 53 -8.15 -0.79 -3.81
N SER A 54 -7.37 -0.17 -4.69
CA SER A 54 -6.04 -0.63 -5.05
C SER A 54 -4.99 0.39 -4.66
N TRP A 55 -3.91 -0.07 -4.01
CA TRP A 55 -2.70 0.72 -3.82
C TRP A 55 -1.53 0.01 -4.51
N GLY A 56 -1.04 0.59 -5.61
CA GLY A 56 0.03 -0.05 -6.37
C GLY A 56 0.80 0.89 -7.27
N TRP A 57 1.77 0.31 -7.96
CA TRP A 57 2.72 1.02 -8.81
C TRP A 57 2.03 1.57 -10.05
N SER A 58 2.13 2.89 -10.22
CA SER A 58 1.70 3.60 -11.43
C SER A 58 2.87 3.68 -12.40
N ASN A 59 2.73 3.02 -13.55
CA ASN A 59 3.75 3.04 -14.59
C ASN A 59 3.85 4.42 -15.27
N GLU A 60 2.76 5.19 -15.28
CA GLU A 60 2.73 6.56 -15.81
C GLU A 60 3.46 7.53 -14.87
N MET A 61 3.15 7.45 -13.57
CA MET A 61 3.66 8.40 -12.58
C MET A 61 5.00 7.99 -11.95
N HIS A 62 5.42 6.74 -12.14
CA HIS A 62 6.60 6.13 -11.53
C HIS A 62 6.60 6.23 -9.99
N LEU A 63 5.45 6.04 -9.37
CA LEU A 63 5.23 6.05 -7.91
C LEU A 63 4.00 5.21 -7.55
N TYR A 64 3.78 4.97 -6.26
CA TYR A 64 2.57 4.26 -5.81
C TYR A 64 1.36 5.18 -5.65
N GLU A 65 0.23 4.78 -6.23
CA GLU A 65 -1.03 5.50 -6.19
C GLU A 65 -2.15 4.66 -5.58
N LEU A 66 -3.11 5.34 -4.94
CA LEU A 66 -4.31 4.73 -4.37
C LEU A 66 -5.53 5.10 -5.21
N ILE A 67 -6.22 4.11 -5.74
CA ILE A 67 -7.38 4.28 -6.61
C ILE A 67 -8.57 3.43 -6.15
N ASP A 68 -9.74 3.81 -6.63
CA ASP A 68 -11.04 3.17 -6.36
C ASP A 68 -11.47 2.37 -7.60
N SER A 69 -10.61 1.44 -8.00
CA SER A 69 -10.80 0.44 -9.03
C SER A 69 -9.77 -0.66 -8.84
N ASP A 70 -9.81 -1.68 -9.70
CA ASP A 70 -8.77 -2.71 -9.82
C ASP A 70 -7.42 -2.06 -10.19
N LEU A 71 -6.34 -2.82 -10.08
CA LEU A 71 -4.95 -2.39 -10.18
C LEU A 71 -4.48 -2.16 -11.62
N ASP A 72 -5.13 -2.81 -12.59
CA ASP A 72 -4.84 -2.73 -14.04
C ASP A 72 -4.58 -1.29 -14.56
N PRO A 73 -5.37 -0.25 -14.20
CA PRO A 73 -5.14 1.11 -14.68
C PRO A 73 -3.82 1.73 -14.23
N LEU A 74 -3.23 1.28 -13.11
CA LEU A 74 -1.92 1.78 -12.63
C LEU A 74 -0.77 1.05 -13.34
N ILE A 75 -0.90 -0.26 -13.46
CA ILE A 75 0.15 -1.14 -13.98
C ILE A 75 0.34 -0.95 -15.49
N GLY A 76 -0.76 -0.74 -16.23
CA GLY A 76 -0.73 -0.59 -17.68
C GLY A 76 -0.33 -1.88 -18.38
N GLU A 77 0.79 -1.87 -19.10
CA GLU A 77 1.31 -3.02 -19.86
C GLU A 77 2.34 -3.85 -19.09
N LEU A 78 2.60 -3.54 -17.82
CA LEU A 78 3.51 -4.33 -16.99
C LEU A 78 2.88 -5.68 -16.63
N ASP A 79 3.63 -6.77 -16.84
CA ASP A 79 3.23 -8.08 -16.32
C ASP A 79 3.40 -8.09 -14.80
N VAL A 80 2.33 -8.44 -14.07
CA VAL A 80 2.38 -8.68 -12.64
C VAL A 80 1.86 -10.08 -12.30
N TYR A 81 2.38 -10.59 -11.19
CA TYR A 81 2.03 -11.89 -10.64
C TYR A 81 1.22 -11.68 -9.37
N GLU A 82 0.03 -12.29 -9.32
CA GLU A 82 -0.70 -12.47 -8.08
C GLU A 82 0.10 -13.40 -7.15
N LEU A 83 0.21 -13.03 -5.88
CA LEU A 83 1.01 -13.73 -4.89
C LEU A 83 0.15 -14.57 -3.95
N GLU A 84 0.71 -15.70 -3.51
CA GLU A 84 0.10 -16.59 -2.52
C GLU A 84 -0.02 -15.98 -1.10
N ILE A 85 0.38 -14.71 -0.90
CA ILE A 85 0.24 -13.98 0.37
C ILE A 85 -1.24 -13.92 0.80
N GLY A 86 -2.16 -13.73 -0.15
CA GLY A 86 -3.60 -13.71 0.13
C GLY A 86 -4.11 -15.00 0.75
N GLU A 87 -3.48 -16.14 0.42
CA GLU A 87 -3.84 -17.47 0.91
C GLU A 87 -3.25 -17.79 2.29
N LEU A 88 -2.36 -16.94 2.82
CA LEU A 88 -1.75 -17.17 4.12
C LEU A 88 -2.81 -17.11 5.23
N PRO A 89 -2.76 -17.99 6.25
CA PRO A 89 -3.80 -18.05 7.28
C PRO A 89 -4.06 -16.72 8.01
N ILE A 90 -3.04 -15.88 8.14
CA ILE A 90 -3.13 -14.56 8.79
C ILE A 90 -3.84 -13.51 7.92
N ILE A 91 -3.89 -13.70 6.61
CA ILE A 91 -4.62 -12.85 5.66
C ILE A 91 -6.01 -13.43 5.41
N GLU A 92 -6.14 -14.74 5.20
CA GLU A 92 -7.44 -15.39 4.99
C GLU A 92 -8.42 -15.12 6.14
N LYS A 93 -7.94 -15.01 7.38
CA LYS A 93 -8.79 -14.64 8.53
C LYS A 93 -9.40 -13.23 8.44
N LEU A 94 -8.85 -12.35 7.59
CA LEU A 94 -9.34 -10.99 7.34
C LEU A 94 -10.55 -11.00 6.40
N ARG A 95 -10.78 -12.10 5.69
CA ARG A 95 -12.00 -12.29 4.89
C ARG A 95 -13.23 -12.21 5.78
N GLY A 96 -14.18 -11.39 5.35
CA GLY A 96 -15.42 -11.09 6.05
C GLY A 96 -15.27 -10.14 7.24
N GLN A 97 -14.06 -9.66 7.55
CA GLN A 97 -13.83 -8.71 8.65
C GLN A 97 -14.22 -7.29 8.24
N LYS A 98 -14.78 -6.54 9.19
CA LYS A 98 -14.94 -5.09 9.07
C LYS A 98 -13.68 -4.34 9.48
N ILE A 99 -13.39 -3.27 8.76
CA ILE A 99 -12.40 -2.28 9.17
C ILE A 99 -13.03 -1.36 10.21
N THR A 100 -12.46 -1.34 11.41
CA THR A 100 -12.91 -0.49 12.52
C THR A 100 -12.15 0.84 12.58
N ASN A 101 -10.86 0.81 12.21
CA ASN A 101 -10.03 2.00 12.17
C ASN A 101 -9.15 2.04 10.93
N ILE A 102 -8.91 3.25 10.44
CA ILE A 102 -8.05 3.53 9.30
C ILE A 102 -7.32 4.84 9.58
N ASN A 103 -6.03 4.87 9.31
CA ASN A 103 -5.19 6.06 9.46
C ASN A 103 -4.25 6.14 8.26
N PHE A 104 -4.29 7.26 7.55
CA PHE A 104 -3.40 7.53 6.44
C PHE A 104 -2.30 8.50 6.87
N LYS A 105 -1.08 8.22 6.43
CA LYS A 105 -0.03 9.21 6.30
C LYS A 105 0.10 9.59 4.83
N TRP A 106 0.02 10.88 4.53
CA TRP A 106 0.12 11.41 3.18
C TRP A 106 1.44 12.16 3.00
N THR A 107 1.95 12.12 1.78
CA THR A 107 2.97 13.03 1.27
C THR A 107 2.45 13.73 0.02
N PHE A 108 3.24 14.61 -0.58
CA PHE A 108 2.89 15.26 -1.84
C PHE A 108 4.11 15.38 -2.75
N TYR A 109 3.85 15.49 -4.05
CA TYR A 109 4.81 15.96 -5.03
C TYR A 109 4.24 17.15 -5.80
N GLN A 110 5.12 17.85 -6.51
CA GLN A 110 4.77 18.96 -7.41
C GLN A 110 5.36 18.64 -8.77
N GLU A 111 4.57 18.85 -9.82
CA GLU A 111 5.02 18.59 -11.18
C GLU A 111 5.85 19.77 -11.69
N MET A 112 6.78 19.49 -12.60
CA MET A 112 7.49 20.54 -13.30
C MET A 112 6.62 21.04 -14.47
N ASN A 113 6.38 22.34 -14.55
CA ASN A 113 5.61 22.94 -15.63
C ASN A 113 6.44 23.07 -16.92
N GLU A 114 5.82 23.57 -17.99
CA GLU A 114 6.47 23.75 -19.31
C GLU A 114 7.69 24.69 -19.27
N ASP A 115 7.75 25.58 -18.27
CA ASP A 115 8.83 26.55 -18.05
C ASP A 115 9.96 26.01 -17.15
N MET A 116 9.95 24.71 -16.81
CA MET A 116 10.88 24.05 -15.89
C MET A 116 10.83 24.54 -14.43
N GLU A 117 9.71 25.15 -14.04
CA GLU A 117 9.45 25.55 -12.66
C GLU A 117 8.54 24.53 -11.97
N LEU A 118 8.66 24.37 -10.65
CA LEU A 118 7.70 23.55 -9.90
C LEU A 118 6.33 24.23 -9.93
N SER A 119 5.29 23.47 -10.25
CA SER A 119 3.92 23.94 -10.19
C SER A 119 3.52 24.22 -8.74
N ASP A 120 2.65 25.22 -8.53
CA ASP A 120 2.08 25.48 -7.20
C ASP A 120 1.09 24.38 -6.75
N GLU A 121 0.66 23.53 -7.68
CA GLU A 121 -0.27 22.45 -7.43
C GLU A 121 0.44 21.26 -6.76
N LYS A 122 -0.08 20.87 -5.60
CA LYS A 122 0.41 19.72 -4.84
C LYS A 122 -0.48 18.52 -5.10
N THR A 123 0.11 17.47 -5.66
CA THR A 123 -0.56 16.18 -5.78
C THR A 123 -0.23 15.34 -4.56
N TYR A 124 -1.25 14.99 -3.78
CA TYR A 124 -1.11 14.23 -2.55
C TYR A 124 -1.25 12.74 -2.82
N ILE A 125 -0.32 11.95 -2.29
CA ILE A 125 -0.28 10.50 -2.41
C ILE A 125 -0.11 9.85 -1.03
N PRO A 126 -0.67 8.66 -0.81
CA PRO A 126 -0.49 7.97 0.45
C PRO A 126 0.95 7.46 0.54
N GLN A 127 1.49 7.52 1.75
CA GLN A 127 2.83 7.07 2.10
C GLN A 127 2.78 5.96 3.16
N GLU A 128 1.74 5.97 3.99
CA GLU A 128 1.41 4.90 4.93
C GLU A 128 -0.12 4.76 5.08
N LEU A 129 -0.57 3.53 5.28
CA LEU A 129 -1.93 3.17 5.65
C LEU A 129 -1.87 2.18 6.83
N LYS A 130 -2.51 2.54 7.94
CA LYS A 130 -2.71 1.65 9.08
C LYS A 130 -4.18 1.29 9.22
N ILE A 131 -4.48 -0.01 9.23
CA ILE A 131 -5.81 -0.57 9.28
C ILE A 131 -5.96 -1.40 10.55
N LYS A 132 -7.10 -1.28 11.22
CA LYS A 132 -7.50 -2.15 12.33
C LYS A 132 -8.81 -2.84 12.02
N PHE A 133 -8.81 -4.16 12.13
CA PHE A 133 -9.97 -5.02 11.90
C PHE A 133 -10.76 -5.25 13.19
N GLU A 134 -12.00 -5.73 13.08
CA GLU A 134 -12.87 -5.97 14.23
C GLU A 134 -12.41 -7.12 15.13
N ASP A 135 -11.69 -8.12 14.60
CA ASP A 135 -11.03 -9.17 15.38
C ASP A 135 -9.80 -8.67 16.16
N GLY A 136 -9.44 -7.40 16.00
CA GLY A 136 -8.28 -6.77 16.63
C GLY A 136 -6.99 -6.87 15.83
N THR A 137 -6.98 -7.56 14.69
CA THR A 137 -5.83 -7.62 13.78
C THR A 137 -5.48 -6.22 13.28
N SER A 138 -4.18 -5.92 13.15
CA SER A 138 -3.69 -4.70 12.50
C SER A 138 -2.92 -5.03 11.23
N MET A 139 -3.00 -4.12 10.26
CA MET A 139 -2.19 -4.15 9.04
C MET A 139 -1.61 -2.76 8.80
N GLN A 140 -0.32 -2.68 8.54
CA GLN A 140 0.40 -1.50 8.10
C GLN A 140 0.86 -1.73 6.67
N ILE A 141 0.61 -0.75 5.80
CA ILE A 141 1.10 -0.73 4.42
C ILE A 141 1.84 0.58 4.23
N ALA A 142 3.05 0.56 3.66
CA ALA A 142 3.84 1.76 3.48
C ALA A 142 4.75 1.67 2.25
N THR A 143 5.03 2.82 1.64
CA THR A 143 6.01 2.94 0.55
C THR A 143 7.37 3.26 1.14
N VAL A 144 8.35 2.37 0.94
CA VAL A 144 9.64 2.42 1.65
C VAL A 144 10.83 2.06 0.78
N VAL A 145 11.98 2.64 1.11
CA VAL A 145 13.30 2.08 0.82
C VAL A 145 13.91 1.55 2.12
N PHE A 146 14.74 0.51 2.03
CA PHE A 146 15.31 -0.14 3.20
C PHE A 146 16.57 -0.91 2.83
N GLN A 147 17.30 -1.35 3.86
CA GLN A 147 18.39 -2.30 3.75
C GLN A 147 17.99 -3.63 4.35
N ILE A 148 18.60 -4.72 3.90
CA ILE A 148 18.44 -6.04 4.52
C ILE A 148 19.66 -6.32 5.39
N LYS A 149 19.44 -6.58 6.68
CA LYS A 149 20.51 -6.96 7.61
C LYS A 149 20.19 -8.31 8.23
N GLY A 150 20.78 -9.36 7.65
CA GLY A 150 20.44 -10.73 8.01
C GLY A 150 19.07 -11.13 7.45
N ALA A 151 18.10 -11.42 8.33
CA ALA A 151 16.74 -11.81 7.97
C ALA A 151 15.70 -10.76 8.41
N GLU A 152 16.11 -9.49 8.48
CA GLU A 152 15.30 -8.37 8.95
C GLU A 152 15.42 -7.16 8.02
N ILE A 153 14.34 -6.36 7.99
CA ILE A 153 14.32 -5.02 7.39
C ILE A 153 15.08 -4.07 8.32
N TYR A 154 16.04 -3.34 7.78
CA TYR A 154 16.89 -2.42 8.50
C TYR A 154 16.79 -1.01 7.94
N ALA A 155 16.64 -0.04 8.84
CA ALA A 155 16.54 1.39 8.53
C ALA A 155 15.56 1.70 7.38
N PRO A 156 14.28 1.29 7.49
CA PRO A 156 13.29 1.67 6.48
C PRO A 156 13.03 3.17 6.55
N SER A 157 13.03 3.83 5.39
CA SER A 157 12.60 5.22 5.25
C SER A 157 11.52 5.34 4.19
N TYR A 158 10.64 6.33 4.34
CA TYR A 158 9.54 6.49 3.40
C TYR A 158 9.99 6.98 2.04
N ASP A 159 9.56 6.31 0.98
CA ASP A 159 9.86 6.69 -0.40
C ASP A 159 8.69 6.28 -1.31
N PRO A 160 7.96 7.23 -1.91
CA PRO A 160 6.87 6.96 -2.83
C PRO A 160 7.26 6.15 -4.08
N GLN A 161 8.55 6.10 -4.42
CA GLN A 161 9.10 5.35 -5.55
C GLN A 161 9.77 4.03 -5.12
N GLY A 162 9.75 3.72 -3.82
CA GLY A 162 10.39 2.54 -3.25
C GLY A 162 9.65 1.24 -3.52
N ALA A 163 9.56 0.38 -2.50
CA ALA A 163 8.75 -0.84 -2.52
C ALA A 163 7.56 -0.70 -1.55
N LEU A 164 6.55 -1.55 -1.72
CA LEU A 164 5.41 -1.61 -0.83
C LEU A 164 5.68 -2.61 0.30
N LEU A 165 5.85 -2.10 1.51
CA LEU A 165 5.91 -2.88 2.75
C LEU A 165 4.49 -3.20 3.21
N ILE A 166 4.25 -4.45 3.60
CA ILE A 166 3.04 -4.90 4.28
C ILE A 166 3.46 -5.57 5.59
N SER A 167 2.84 -5.19 6.70
CA SER A 167 3.09 -5.77 8.03
C SER A 167 1.77 -6.07 8.73
N VAL A 168 1.60 -7.27 9.27
CA VAL A 168 0.37 -7.70 9.95
C VAL A 168 0.65 -8.07 11.41
N ASN A 169 -0.16 -7.55 12.34
CA ASN A 169 0.01 -7.68 13.80
C ASN A 169 1.39 -7.21 14.31
N GLY A 170 1.99 -6.28 13.60
CA GLY A 170 3.22 -5.60 13.97
C GLY A 170 3.31 -4.29 13.19
N GLU A 171 3.83 -3.25 13.84
CA GLU A 171 4.15 -2.01 13.16
C GLU A 171 5.67 -1.88 13.09
N LEU A 172 6.18 -1.59 11.91
CA LEU A 172 7.57 -1.23 11.69
C LEU A 172 7.67 0.29 11.79
N GLU A 173 8.59 0.79 12.61
CA GLU A 173 8.91 2.22 12.65
C GLU A 173 9.68 2.58 11.37
N ILE A 174 9.17 3.57 10.63
CA ILE A 174 9.74 4.03 9.36
C ILE A 174 10.12 5.49 9.54
N SER A 175 11.37 5.83 9.22
CA SER A 175 11.88 7.19 9.33
C SER A 175 11.44 8.04 8.12
N GLU A 176 11.41 9.36 8.29
CA GLU A 176 11.40 10.24 7.13
C GLU A 176 12.69 10.03 6.33
N THR A 177 12.62 10.19 5.01
CA THR A 177 13.82 10.25 4.18
C THR A 177 14.52 11.58 4.43
N GLU A 178 15.82 11.56 4.71
CA GLU A 178 16.62 12.78 4.83
C GLU A 178 16.73 13.41 3.44
N GLU A 179 16.24 14.65 3.30
CA GLU A 179 16.38 15.48 2.08
C GLU A 179 17.83 15.92 1.82
#